data_AF-A0A9P7EJC2-F1
#
_entry.id   AF-A0A9P7EJC2-F1
#
_cell.length_a   1.000
_cell.length_b   1.000
_cell.length_c   1.000
_cell.angle_alpha   90.00
_cell.angle_beta   90.00
_cell.angle_gamma   90.00
#
_symmetry.space_group_name_H-M   'P 1'
#
loop_
_entity.id
_entity.type
_entity.pdbx_description
1 polymer ?
#
loop_
_entity_poly.entity_id
_entity_poly.type
_entity_poly.pdbx_seq_one_letter_code
_entity_poly.pdbx_strand_id
1 'polypeptide(L)'
;MELIGPLPERWKPYWNSKCFEDSDGNFTIDPDAIWKERCPPKNDDDATGSVVTVVGLLRDMLCWEPMARPTAADLLQHPWFAT
;
A
#
# COMPACT_ATOMS: atom_id res chain seq x y z
N MET A 1 -2.18 1.83 15.29
CA MET A 1 -1.50 0.74 14.56
C MET A 1 -0.01 0.98 14.75
N GLU A 2 0.60 0.36 15.75
CA GLU A 2 2.06 0.49 15.97
C GLU A 2 2.79 -0.42 14.97
N LEU A 3 3.72 0.15 14.21
CA LEU A 3 4.60 -0.64 13.35
C LEU A 3 5.40 -1.59 14.26
N ILE A 4 5.33 -2.90 13.99
CA ILE A 4 6.06 -3.91 14.77
C ILE A 4 7.56 -3.74 14.49
N GLY A 5 8.28 -3.14 15.44
CA GLY A 5 9.73 -3.00 15.44
C GLY A 5 10.26 -1.62 14.99
N PRO A 6 11.52 -1.30 15.32
CA PRO A 6 12.11 -0.01 14.97
C PRO A 6 12.27 0.14 13.46
N LEU A 7 11.94 1.33 12.95
CA LEU A 7 12.12 1.66 11.53
C LEU A 7 13.61 1.52 11.13
N PRO A 8 13.94 0.82 10.02
CA PRO A 8 15.32 0.69 9.56
C PRO A 8 16.02 2.04 9.36
N GLU A 9 17.28 2.17 9.80
CA GLU A 9 18.07 3.42 9.71
C GLU A 9 18.05 4.06 8.33
N ARG A 10 18.21 3.23 7.28
CA ARG A 10 18.19 3.67 5.88
C ARG A 10 16.88 4.32 5.44
N TRP A 11 15.78 4.08 6.14
CA TRP A 11 14.46 4.62 5.81
C TRP A 11 14.10 5.83 6.68
N LYS A 12 14.83 6.09 7.78
CA LYS A 12 14.57 7.23 8.67
C LYS A 12 14.58 8.58 7.95
N PRO A 13 15.51 8.91 7.04
CA PRO A 13 15.49 10.22 6.36
C PRO A 13 14.22 10.46 5.56
N TYR A 14 13.72 9.42 4.88
CA TYR A 14 12.49 9.48 4.12
C TYR A 14 11.27 9.66 5.05
N TRP A 15 11.14 8.84 6.08
CA TRP A 15 9.98 8.88 6.97
C TRP A 15 9.98 10.12 7.88
N ASN A 16 11.13 10.58 8.36
CA ASN A 16 11.25 11.84 9.11
C ASN A 16 10.77 13.04 8.29
N SER A 17 10.93 13.03 6.96
CA SER A 17 10.42 14.09 6.08
C SER A 17 8.90 14.04 5.86
N LYS A 18 8.26 12.94 6.27
CA LYS A 18 6.83 12.65 6.09
C LYS A 18 6.07 12.52 7.42
N CYS A 19 6.78 12.57 8.54
CA CYS A 19 6.20 12.70 9.86
C CYS A 19 5.97 14.19 10.15
N PHE A 20 4.80 14.54 10.66
CA PHE A 20 4.45 15.88 11.12
C PHE A 20 4.11 15.80 12.60
N GLU A 21 4.41 16.86 13.34
CA GLU A 21 3.99 16.98 14.74
C GLU A 21 2.50 17.32 14.77
N ASP A 22 1.69 16.47 15.37
CA ASP A 22 0.26 16.76 15.59
C ASP A 22 0.08 17.82 16.68
N SER A 23 -1.16 18.27 16.89
CA SER A 23 -1.49 19.27 17.91
C SER A 23 -1.20 18.83 19.36
N ASP A 24 -0.92 17.55 19.58
CA ASP A 24 -0.58 16.96 20.87
C ASP A 24 0.94 16.69 21.01
N GLY A 25 1.76 17.11 20.04
CA GLY A 25 3.21 16.95 20.06
C GLY A 25 3.70 15.58 19.61
N ASN A 26 2.83 14.71 19.08
CA ASN A 26 3.22 13.40 18.61
C ASN A 26 3.63 13.45 17.13
N PHE A 27 4.71 12.75 16.79
CA PHE A 27 5.10 12.54 15.40
C PHE A 27 4.16 11.54 14.75
N THR A 28 3.28 12.02 13.87
CA THR A 28 2.32 11.20 13.14
C THR A 28 2.61 11.24 11.64
N ILE A 29 2.22 10.18 10.95
CA ILE A 29 2.20 10.13 9.49
C ILE A 29 0.75 10.36 9.09
N ASP A 30 0.50 11.28 8.16
CA ASP A 30 -0.77 11.37 7.45
C ASP A 30 -0.67 10.57 6.13
N PRO A 31 -1.01 9.27 6.15
CA PRO A 31 -0.92 8.42 4.97
C PRO A 31 -1.84 8.88 3.84
N ASP A 32 -2.97 9.51 4.17
CA ASP A 32 -3.95 9.97 3.18
C ASP A 32 -3.45 11.22 2.45
N ALA A 33 -2.82 12.17 3.16
CA ALA A 33 -2.18 13.33 2.54
C ALA A 33 -1.03 12.92 1.62
N ILE A 34 -0.19 11.97 2.04
CA ILE A 34 0.92 11.45 1.24
C ILE A 34 0.41 10.78 -0.04
N TRP A 35 -0.67 10.00 0.06
CA TRP A 35 -1.25 9.36 -1.11
C TRP A 35 -1.94 10.33 -2.03
N LYS A 36 -2.58 11.37 -1.49
CA LYS A 36 -3.21 12.43 -2.28
C LYS A 36 -2.20 13.27 -3.07
N GLU A 37 -1.02 13.54 -2.51
CA GLU A 37 0.09 14.22 -3.21
C GLU A 37 0.60 13.39 -4.41
N ARG A 38 0.58 12.07 -4.30
CA ARG A 38 1.19 11.15 -5.28
C ARG A 38 0.23 10.57 -6.30
N CYS A 39 -1.08 10.60 -6.03
CA CYS A 39 -2.06 10.15 -6.99
C CYS A 39 -2.12 11.14 -8.17
N PRO A 40 -1.80 10.71 -9.40
CA PRO A 40 -2.03 11.54 -10.57
C PRO A 40 -3.54 11.85 -10.70
N PRO A 41 -3.91 12.99 -11.33
CA PRO A 41 -5.32 13.31 -11.56
C PRO A 41 -6.00 12.13 -12.28
N LYS A 42 -7.22 11.80 -11.83
CA LYS A 42 -8.01 10.70 -12.41
C LYS A 42 -8.18 10.95 -13.90
N ASN A 43 -7.54 10.13 -14.72
CA ASN A 43 -7.95 9.91 -16.10
C ASN A 43 -9.05 8.85 -16.03
N ASP A 44 -10.31 9.29 -16.10
CA ASP A 44 -11.49 8.46 -15.87
C ASP A 44 -11.79 7.45 -17.02
N ASP A 45 -10.93 7.33 -18.04
CA ASP A 45 -11.37 6.79 -19.33
C ASP A 45 -10.91 5.37 -19.72
N ASP A 46 -10.08 4.63 -18.97
CA ASP A 46 -9.81 3.21 -19.37
C ASP A 46 -9.19 2.27 -18.30
N ALA A 47 -8.76 2.79 -17.15
CA ALA A 47 -7.97 2.00 -16.20
C ALA A 47 -8.79 1.15 -15.21
N THR A 48 -10.11 1.30 -15.18
CA THR A 48 -10.95 0.78 -14.09
C THR A 48 -10.90 -0.74 -13.97
N GLY A 49 -10.81 -1.47 -15.09
CA GLY A 49 -10.69 -2.93 -15.08
C GLY A 49 -9.33 -3.45 -14.61
N SER A 50 -8.24 -2.80 -15.03
CA SER A 50 -6.87 -3.17 -14.62
C SER A 50 -6.62 -2.85 -13.14
N VAL A 51 -7.16 -1.73 -12.65
CA VAL A 51 -7.05 -1.35 -11.23
C VAL A 51 -7.86 -2.32 -10.34
N VAL A 52 -9.05 -2.73 -10.77
CA VAL A 52 -9.85 -3.71 -9.99
C VAL A 52 -9.13 -5.05 -9.90
N THR A 53 -8.52 -5.52 -10.99
CA THR A 53 -7.78 -6.79 -10.99
C THR A 53 -6.48 -6.71 -10.18
N VAL A 54 -5.71 -5.62 -10.24
CA VAL A 54 -4.50 -5.51 -9.41
C VAL A 54 -4.84 -5.40 -7.92
N VAL A 55 -5.92 -4.70 -7.57
CA VAL A 55 -6.38 -4.60 -6.17
C VAL A 55 -6.85 -5.97 -5.66
N GLY A 56 -7.51 -6.77 -6.51
CA GLY A 56 -7.86 -8.16 -6.20
C GLY A 56 -6.63 -9.00 -5.86
N LEU A 57 -5.63 -8.99 -6.75
CA LEU A 57 -4.36 -9.69 -6.55
C LEU A 57 -3.67 -9.30 -5.23
N LEU A 58 -3.61 -8.00 -4.94
CA LEU A 58 -2.96 -7.51 -3.72
C LEU A 58 -3.71 -7.95 -2.45
N ARG A 59 -5.04 -8.00 -2.47
CA ARG A 59 -5.83 -8.48 -1.33
C ARG A 59 -5.54 -9.95 -1.04
N ASP A 60 -5.43 -10.77 -2.07
CA ASP A 60 -5.09 -12.18 -1.95
C ASP A 60 -3.68 -12.36 -1.37
N MET A 61 -2.70 -11.62 -1.89
CA MET A 61 -1.31 -11.65 -1.39
C MET A 61 -1.16 -11.14 0.04
N LEU A 62 -1.95 -10.14 0.42
CA LEU A 62 -1.88 -9.46 1.72
C LEU A 62 -2.93 -9.99 2.70
N CYS A 63 -3.42 -11.22 2.49
CA CYS A 63 -4.30 -11.88 3.43
C CYS A 63 -3.67 -11.90 4.83
N TRP A 64 -4.47 -11.48 5.83
CA TRP A 64 -4.06 -11.38 7.22
C TRP A 64 -3.67 -12.74 7.81
N GLU A 65 -4.47 -13.77 7.51
CA GLU A 65 -4.21 -15.14 7.94
C GLU A 65 -3.16 -15.77 7.00
N PRO A 66 -1.94 -16.08 7.48
CA PRO A 66 -0.88 -16.58 6.61
C PRO A 66 -1.23 -17.92 5.95
N MET A 67 -1.98 -18.78 6.63
CA MET A 67 -2.37 -20.10 6.10
C MET A 67 -3.47 -20.01 5.05
N ALA A 68 -4.21 -18.90 5.00
CA ALA A 68 -5.22 -18.63 3.98
C ALA A 68 -4.62 -17.91 2.76
N ARG A 69 -3.32 -17.59 2.78
CA ARG A 69 -2.67 -16.91 1.66
C ARG A 69 -2.45 -17.90 0.51
N PRO A 70 -2.88 -17.58 -0.71
CA PRO A 70 -2.61 -18.40 -1.87
C PRO A 70 -1.12 -18.51 -2.14
N THR A 71 -0.70 -19.62 -2.75
CA THR A 71 0.69 -19.83 -3.11
C THR A 71 1.07 -18.96 -4.30
N ALA A 72 2.38 -18.84 -4.57
CA ALA A 72 2.85 -18.16 -5.77
C ALA A 72 2.29 -18.80 -7.05
N ALA A 73 2.12 -20.12 -7.08
CA ALA A 73 1.56 -20.83 -8.23
C ALA A 73 0.08 -20.48 -8.46
N ASP A 74 -0.71 -20.35 -7.39
CA ASP A 74 -2.12 -19.95 -7.46
C ASP A 74 -2.27 -18.50 -7.95
N LEU A 75 -1.43 -17.60 -7.44
CA LEU A 75 -1.44 -16.18 -7.82
C LEU A 75 -1.08 -15.95 -9.29
N LEU A 76 -0.22 -16.79 -9.88
CA LEU A 76 0.12 -16.70 -11.30
C LEU A 76 -1.09 -17.00 -12.22
N GLN A 77 -2.15 -17.62 -11.71
CA GLN A 77 -3.40 -17.82 -12.44
C GLN A 77 -4.36 -16.62 -12.32
N HIS A 78 -4.00 -15.57 -11.58
CA HIS A 78 -4.86 -14.41 -11.36
C HIS A 78 -5.08 -13.62 -12.67
N PRO A 79 -6.31 -13.12 -12.97
CA PRO A 79 -6.62 -12.41 -14.22
C PRO A 79 -5.73 -11.20 -14.53
N TRP A 80 -5.09 -10.62 -13.52
CA TRP A 80 -4.13 -9.53 -13.68
C TRP A 80 -2.88 -9.91 -14.51
N PHE A 81 -2.48 -11.19 -14.49
CA PHE A 81 -1.35 -11.69 -15.28
C PHE A 81 -1.76 -12.17 -16.69
N ALA A 82 -3.07 -12.17 -17.01
CA ALA A 82 -3.59 -12.62 -18.30
C ALA A 82 -3.64 -11.51 -19.37
N THR A 83 -3.24 -10.28 -19.01
CA THR A 83 -3.07 -9.13 -19.91
C THR A 83 -1.76 -9.14 -20.67
#